data_AF-A0A150JPU7-F1
#
_entry.id   AF-A0A150JPU7-F1
#
_cell.length_a   1.000
_cell.length_b   1.000
_cell.length_c   1.000
_cell.angle_alpha   90.00
_cell.angle_beta   90.00
_cell.angle_gamma   90.00
#
_symmetry.space_group_name_H-M   'P 1'
#
loop_
_entity.id
_entity.type
_entity.pdbx_description
1 polymer ?
#
loop_
_entity_poly.entity_id
_entity_poly.type
_entity_poly.pdbx_seq_one_letter_code
_entity_poly.pdbx_strand_id
1 'polypeptide(L)'
;MARQGRLEDTMFLTTFLHDEAKHTEMFSRWQQAVGVGDLDLSAYHNDSYKRIFYEALPEAMERLYTDDSPEAVIRAAAVYNMIVEGVLAESGYYSFRQIYKKAGLFSGILQGIDYLNMDEGRHIQFGIYTIQRLVVGNEERFKLFHDYMDELWAHAYGVVEYLVGLAVLQREQSNVESRIVFEPDMMRQYAVKQFHIRKSKIDRARKYKNLSELEAAAGP
;
A
#
# COMPACT_ATOMS: atom_id res chain seq x y z
N MET A 1 -2.57 8.44 17.69
CA MET A 1 -1.91 9.76 17.65
C MET A 1 -2.50 10.78 18.62
N ALA A 2 -3.83 11.00 18.66
CA ALA A 2 -4.45 11.97 19.58
C ALA A 2 -4.10 11.75 21.08
N ARG A 3 -4.16 10.51 21.57
CA ARG A 3 -3.76 10.16 22.96
C ARG A 3 -2.29 10.42 23.27
N GLN A 4 -1.44 10.44 22.23
CA GLN A 4 -0.02 10.74 22.35
C GLN A 4 0.26 12.26 22.31
N GLY A 5 -0.76 13.12 22.26
CA GLY A 5 -0.61 14.57 22.21
C GLY A 5 -0.09 15.12 20.88
N ARG A 6 -0.16 14.32 19.80
CA ARG A 6 0.34 14.70 18.47
C ARG A 6 -0.77 15.31 17.61
N LEU A 7 -1.02 16.60 17.81
CA LEU A 7 -2.15 17.30 17.18
C LEU A 7 -1.98 17.39 15.66
N GLU A 8 -0.78 17.69 15.18
CA GLU A 8 -0.48 17.87 13.75
C GLU A 8 -0.64 16.55 12.98
N ASP A 9 -0.10 15.44 13.53
CA ASP A 9 -0.34 14.09 13.00
C ASP A 9 -1.85 13.78 12.96
N THR A 10 -2.59 14.18 14.00
CA THR A 10 -4.04 13.94 14.07
C THR A 10 -4.80 14.74 13.02
N MET A 11 -4.43 16.01 12.79
CA MET A 11 -5.00 16.84 11.73
C MET A 11 -4.75 16.22 10.36
N PHE A 12 -3.51 15.82 10.06
CA PHE A 12 -3.18 15.15 8.81
C PHE A 12 -3.97 13.84 8.62
N LEU A 13 -4.10 13.03 9.66
CA LEU A 13 -4.87 11.78 9.58
C LEU A 13 -6.35 12.01 9.23
N THR A 14 -6.93 13.19 9.51
CA THR A 14 -8.30 13.49 9.04
C THR A 14 -8.39 13.63 7.52
N THR A 15 -7.35 14.18 6.87
CA THR A 15 -7.30 14.26 5.40
C THR A 15 -7.04 12.89 4.81
N PHE A 16 -6.15 12.10 5.41
CA PHE A 16 -5.90 10.71 5.04
C PHE A 16 -7.22 9.91 5.02
N LEU A 17 -7.98 9.94 6.12
CA LEU A 17 -9.26 9.23 6.20
C LEU A 17 -10.26 9.68 5.13
N HIS A 18 -10.29 10.98 4.83
CA HIS A 18 -11.15 11.51 3.77
C HIS A 18 -10.70 11.05 2.38
N ASP A 19 -9.39 10.99 2.14
CA ASP A 19 -8.79 10.50 0.90
C ASP A 19 -9.21 9.04 0.65
N GLU A 20 -9.08 8.15 1.63
CA GLU A 20 -9.50 6.75 1.48
C GLU A 20 -11.01 6.55 1.28
N ALA A 21 -11.83 7.41 1.89
CA ALA A 21 -13.27 7.41 1.63
C ALA A 21 -13.58 7.76 0.17
N LYS A 22 -12.91 8.77 -0.40
CA LYS A 22 -13.04 9.10 -1.83
C LYS A 22 -12.53 7.98 -2.74
N HIS A 23 -11.45 7.30 -2.36
CA HIS A 23 -10.90 6.17 -3.13
C HIS A 23 -11.93 5.03 -3.24
N THR A 24 -12.54 4.68 -2.10
CA THR A 24 -13.62 3.69 -2.03
C THR A 24 -14.82 4.10 -2.89
N GLU A 25 -15.25 5.36 -2.78
CA GLU A 25 -16.33 5.92 -3.61
C GLU A 25 -16.01 5.84 -5.11
N MET A 26 -14.78 6.19 -5.50
CA MET A 26 -14.34 6.22 -6.89
C MET A 26 -14.41 4.83 -7.53
N PHE A 27 -13.87 3.80 -6.88
CA PHE A 27 -13.94 2.43 -7.38
C PHE A 27 -15.39 1.90 -7.41
N SER A 28 -16.20 2.21 -6.40
CA SER A 28 -17.62 1.82 -6.37
C SER A 28 -18.41 2.44 -7.54
N ARG A 29 -18.22 3.74 -7.80
CA ARG A 29 -18.83 4.43 -8.94
C ARG A 29 -18.39 3.83 -10.27
N TRP A 30 -17.11 3.47 -10.40
CA TRP A 30 -16.61 2.82 -11.62
C TRP A 30 -17.24 1.44 -11.83
N GLN A 31 -17.32 0.60 -10.78
CA GLN A 31 -17.96 -0.71 -10.84
C GLN A 31 -19.43 -0.59 -11.26
N GLN A 32 -20.18 0.36 -10.70
CA GLN A 32 -21.55 0.65 -11.11
C GLN A 32 -21.64 1.06 -12.59
N ALA A 33 -20.75 1.96 -13.03
CA ALA A 33 -20.75 2.49 -14.39
C ALA A 33 -20.43 1.43 -15.46
N VAL A 34 -19.61 0.43 -15.14
CA VAL A 34 -19.28 -0.68 -16.06
C VAL A 34 -20.19 -1.91 -15.90
N GLY A 35 -21.22 -1.81 -15.06
CA GLY A 35 -22.26 -2.84 -14.92
C GLY A 35 -21.87 -4.05 -14.05
N VAL A 36 -20.86 -3.89 -13.18
CA VAL A 36 -20.41 -4.96 -12.26
C VAL A 36 -20.67 -4.65 -10.78
N GLY A 37 -21.40 -3.57 -10.48
CA GLY A 37 -21.66 -3.12 -9.10
C GLY A 37 -22.48 -4.10 -8.25
N ASP A 38 -23.33 -4.91 -8.87
CA ASP A 38 -24.16 -5.91 -8.17
C ASP A 38 -23.49 -7.29 -8.07
N LEU A 39 -22.28 -7.46 -8.63
CA LEU A 39 -21.56 -8.73 -8.57
C LEU A 39 -20.80 -8.88 -7.25
N ASP A 40 -20.83 -10.07 -6.66
CA ASP A 40 -19.92 -10.40 -5.56
C ASP A 40 -18.52 -10.69 -6.10
N LEU A 41 -17.63 -9.71 -5.94
CA LEU A 41 -16.23 -9.80 -6.37
C LEU A 41 -15.33 -10.47 -5.33
N SER A 42 -15.87 -10.92 -4.18
CA SER A 42 -15.09 -11.56 -3.11
C SER A 42 -14.44 -12.88 -3.54
N ALA A 43 -14.92 -13.49 -4.63
CA ALA A 43 -14.31 -14.66 -5.25
C ALA A 43 -12.86 -14.41 -5.73
N TYR A 44 -12.47 -13.15 -5.95
CA TYR A 44 -11.11 -12.75 -6.33
C TYR A 44 -10.18 -12.49 -5.13
N HIS A 45 -10.64 -12.72 -3.91
CA HIS A 45 -9.82 -12.60 -2.69
C HIS A 45 -9.19 -13.95 -2.34
N ASN A 46 -7.95 -14.17 -2.78
CA ASN A 46 -7.19 -15.37 -2.37
C ASN A 46 -6.78 -15.31 -0.89
N ASP A 47 -6.24 -16.41 -0.37
CA ASP A 47 -5.87 -16.51 1.05
C ASP A 47 -4.79 -15.50 1.45
N SER A 48 -3.89 -15.14 0.53
CA SER A 48 -2.89 -14.09 0.80
C SER A 48 -3.52 -12.71 0.93
N TYR A 49 -4.52 -12.39 0.11
CA TYR A 49 -5.29 -11.15 0.22
C TYR A 49 -6.04 -11.10 1.55
N LYS A 50 -6.73 -12.19 1.91
CA LYS A 50 -7.45 -12.28 3.19
C LYS A 50 -6.51 -12.15 4.39
N ARG A 51 -5.36 -12.84 4.38
CA ARG A 51 -4.39 -12.74 5.47
C ARG A 51 -3.92 -11.29 5.69
N ILE A 52 -3.77 -10.49 4.63
CA ILE A 52 -3.37 -9.08 4.76
C ILE A 52 -4.56 -8.21 5.16
N PHE A 53 -5.60 -8.16 4.33
CA PHE A 53 -6.66 -7.15 4.46
C PHE A 53 -7.71 -7.50 5.51
N TYR A 54 -7.95 -8.78 5.77
CA TYR A 54 -9.04 -9.23 6.66
C TYR A 54 -8.51 -9.57 8.06
N GLU A 55 -7.20 -9.81 8.19
CA GLU A 55 -6.58 -10.22 9.44
C GLU A 55 -5.46 -9.26 9.85
N ALA A 56 -4.30 -9.27 9.19
CA ALA A 56 -3.13 -8.54 9.66
C ALA A 56 -3.32 -7.02 9.75
N LEU A 57 -4.00 -6.42 8.78
CA LEU A 57 -4.30 -4.98 8.76
C LEU A 57 -5.23 -4.58 9.92
N PRO A 58 -6.46 -5.14 10.06
CA PRO A 58 -7.32 -4.81 11.18
C PRO A 58 -6.68 -5.18 12.53
N GLU A 59 -6.03 -6.34 12.68
CA GLU A 59 -5.34 -6.73 13.91
C GLU A 59 -4.29 -5.68 14.35
N ALA A 60 -3.46 -5.21 13.42
CA ALA A 60 -2.42 -4.24 13.72
C ALA A 60 -2.99 -2.85 14.04
N MET A 61 -4.03 -2.43 13.33
CA MET A 61 -4.66 -1.12 13.53
C MET A 61 -5.50 -1.08 14.81
N GLU A 62 -6.29 -2.12 15.09
CA GLU A 62 -7.14 -2.21 16.27
C GLU A 62 -6.33 -2.35 17.56
N ARG A 63 -5.15 -3.00 17.52
CA ARG A 63 -4.22 -3.04 18.66
C ARG A 63 -3.90 -1.65 19.20
N LEU A 64 -3.87 -0.63 18.33
CA LEU A 64 -3.58 0.75 18.72
C LEU A 64 -4.63 1.36 19.66
N TYR A 65 -5.81 0.77 19.82
CA TYR A 65 -6.79 1.19 20.82
C TYR A 65 -6.35 0.84 22.25
N THR A 66 -5.64 -0.26 22.44
CA THR A 66 -5.23 -0.74 23.77
C THR A 66 -3.73 -0.61 24.02
N ASP A 67 -2.92 -0.53 22.97
CA ASP A 67 -1.46 -0.45 23.03
C ASP A 67 -0.94 0.50 21.94
N ASP A 68 -0.54 1.69 22.34
CA ASP A 68 0.05 2.71 21.47
C ASP A 68 1.58 2.85 21.67
N SER A 69 2.23 1.77 22.10
CA SER A 69 3.69 1.68 22.16
C SER A 69 4.35 1.92 20.79
N PRO A 70 5.60 2.41 20.75
CA PRO A 70 6.37 2.55 19.52
C PRO A 70 6.38 1.28 18.66
N GLU A 71 6.46 0.12 19.28
CA GLU A 71 6.49 -1.19 18.63
C GLU A 71 5.15 -1.49 17.93
N ALA A 72 4.03 -1.22 18.60
CA ALA A 72 2.69 -1.36 18.01
C ALA A 72 2.47 -0.37 16.85
N VAL A 73 2.92 0.88 17.00
CA VAL A 73 2.81 1.91 15.95
C VAL A 73 3.66 1.57 14.74
N ILE A 74 4.89 1.08 14.93
CA ILE A 74 5.76 0.63 13.83
C ILE A 74 5.08 -0.52 13.07
N ARG A 75 4.50 -1.50 13.77
CA ARG A 75 3.80 -2.61 13.13
C ARG A 75 2.63 -2.11 12.28
N ALA A 76 1.77 -1.28 12.85
CA ALA A 76 0.61 -0.72 12.16
C ALA A 76 1.01 0.06 10.89
N ALA A 77 2.00 0.96 10.99
CA ALA A 77 2.49 1.73 9.86
C ALA A 77 3.21 0.87 8.81
N ALA A 78 3.88 -0.21 9.21
CA ALA A 78 4.49 -1.16 8.27
C ALA A 78 3.41 -1.90 7.45
N VAL A 79 2.36 -2.40 8.09
CA VAL A 79 1.27 -3.09 7.38
C VAL A 79 0.52 -2.12 6.46
N TYR A 80 0.06 -1.00 7.00
CA TYR A 80 -0.78 -0.05 6.26
C TYR A 80 0.03 0.69 5.18
N ASN A 81 1.03 1.46 5.58
CA ASN A 81 1.65 2.42 4.68
C ASN A 81 2.76 1.79 3.82
N MET A 82 3.47 0.79 4.34
CA MET A 82 4.59 0.19 3.60
C MET A 82 4.13 -0.98 2.72
N ILE A 83 3.33 -1.91 3.24
CA ILE A 83 2.89 -3.08 2.49
C ILE A 83 1.63 -2.79 1.67
N VAL A 84 0.54 -2.37 2.29
CA VAL A 84 -0.74 -2.16 1.59
C VAL A 84 -0.62 -1.03 0.57
N GLU A 85 -0.27 0.18 0.99
CA GLU A 85 -0.11 1.33 0.08
C GLU A 85 1.19 1.23 -0.72
N GLY A 86 2.31 1.12 0.01
CA GLY A 86 3.64 1.26 -0.55
C GLY A 86 4.08 0.14 -1.49
N VAL A 87 3.46 -1.04 -1.45
CA VAL A 87 3.77 -2.18 -2.32
C VAL A 87 2.58 -2.60 -3.16
N LEU A 88 1.46 -2.99 -2.54
CA LEU A 88 0.32 -3.56 -3.28
C LEU A 88 -0.39 -2.50 -4.12
N ALA A 89 -0.74 -1.36 -3.51
CA ALA A 89 -1.47 -0.29 -4.19
C ALA A 89 -0.64 0.32 -5.33
N GLU A 90 0.60 0.71 -5.04
CA GLU A 90 1.57 1.20 -6.04
C GLU A 90 1.76 0.23 -7.22
N SER A 91 1.84 -1.07 -6.95
CA SER A 91 1.94 -2.10 -8.00
C SER A 91 0.65 -2.23 -8.81
N GLY A 92 -0.50 -2.12 -8.15
CA GLY A 92 -1.81 -2.07 -8.80
C GLY A 92 -1.93 -0.87 -9.74
N TYR A 93 -1.57 0.34 -9.29
CA TYR A 93 -1.63 1.57 -10.09
C TYR A 93 -0.70 1.50 -11.29
N TYR A 94 0.50 0.96 -11.10
CA TYR A 94 1.41 0.67 -12.20
C TYR A 94 0.76 -0.27 -13.23
N SER A 95 0.17 -1.38 -12.79
CA SER A 95 -0.53 -2.32 -13.68
C SER A 95 -1.71 -1.67 -14.41
N PHE A 96 -2.57 -0.88 -13.74
CA PHE A 96 -3.67 -0.14 -14.38
C PHE A 96 -3.19 0.72 -15.55
N ARG A 97 -2.13 1.51 -15.33
CA ARG A 97 -1.55 2.36 -16.37
C ARG A 97 -1.00 1.51 -17.52
N GLN A 98 -0.29 0.45 -17.20
CA GLN A 98 0.39 -0.33 -18.23
C GLN A 98 -0.58 -1.15 -19.09
N ILE A 99 -1.70 -1.58 -18.51
CA ILE A 99 -2.74 -2.35 -19.18
C ILE A 99 -3.68 -1.41 -19.96
N TYR A 100 -4.38 -0.51 -19.26
CA TYR A 100 -5.49 0.22 -19.86
C TYR A 100 -5.06 1.47 -20.62
N LYS A 101 -4.01 2.18 -20.15
CA LYS A 101 -3.52 3.38 -20.86
C LYS A 101 -2.94 3.02 -22.22
N LYS A 102 -2.18 1.91 -22.32
CA LYS A 102 -1.64 1.42 -23.60
C LYS A 102 -2.74 0.95 -24.55
N ALA A 103 -3.79 0.34 -24.02
CA ALA A 103 -4.94 -0.11 -24.80
C ALA A 103 -5.90 1.04 -25.21
N GLY A 104 -5.73 2.25 -24.65
CA GLY A 104 -6.64 3.37 -24.88
C GLY A 104 -8.03 3.14 -24.28
N LEU A 105 -8.12 2.36 -23.20
CA LEU A 105 -9.39 1.98 -22.55
C LEU A 105 -9.57 2.65 -21.20
N PHE A 106 -10.83 2.79 -20.79
CA PHE A 106 -11.26 3.23 -19.46
C PHE A 106 -10.59 4.54 -18.99
N SER A 107 -10.71 5.61 -19.76
CA SER A 107 -10.16 6.93 -19.41
C SER A 107 -10.64 7.44 -18.04
N GLY A 108 -11.88 7.15 -17.65
CA GLY A 108 -12.43 7.55 -16.36
C GLY A 108 -11.71 6.93 -15.17
N ILE A 109 -11.50 5.61 -15.15
CA ILE A 109 -10.76 4.97 -14.04
C ILE A 109 -9.29 5.38 -14.06
N LEU A 110 -8.68 5.56 -15.24
CA LEU A 110 -7.30 6.05 -15.34
C LEU A 110 -7.13 7.45 -14.72
N GLN A 111 -8.09 8.35 -14.92
CA GLN A 111 -8.11 9.65 -14.24
C GLN A 111 -8.27 9.49 -12.72
N GLY A 112 -9.14 8.57 -12.27
CA GLY A 112 -9.26 8.22 -10.86
C GLY A 112 -7.94 7.75 -10.25
N ILE A 113 -7.22 6.86 -10.94
CA ILE A 113 -5.89 6.37 -10.54
C ILE A 113 -4.85 7.50 -10.51
N ASP A 114 -4.96 8.52 -11.37
CA ASP A 114 -4.06 9.67 -11.31
C ASP A 114 -4.28 10.51 -10.04
N TYR A 115 -5.53 10.79 -9.67
CA TYR A 115 -5.84 11.49 -8.41
C TYR A 115 -5.43 10.68 -7.20
N LEU A 116 -5.75 9.39 -7.20
CA LEU A 116 -5.47 8.49 -6.10
C LEU A 116 -3.95 8.39 -5.84
N ASN A 117 -3.14 8.28 -6.90
CA ASN A 117 -1.68 8.26 -6.78
C ASN A 117 -1.08 9.60 -6.25
N MET A 118 -1.78 10.73 -6.44
CA MET A 118 -1.36 12.01 -5.83
C MET A 118 -1.63 12.03 -4.31
N ASP A 119 -2.67 11.34 -3.85
CA ASP A 119 -3.05 11.23 -2.44
C ASP A 119 -2.11 10.25 -1.71
N GLU A 120 -1.90 9.06 -2.29
CA GLU A 120 -1.03 7.99 -1.80
C GLU A 120 0.41 8.42 -1.53
N GLY A 121 0.94 9.36 -2.33
CA GLY A 121 2.25 9.95 -2.09
C GLY A 121 2.36 10.52 -0.67
N ARG A 122 1.32 11.19 -0.17
CA ARG A 122 1.28 11.76 1.18
C ARG A 122 1.09 10.68 2.25
N HIS A 123 0.28 9.67 1.98
CA HIS A 123 0.00 8.57 2.92
C HIS A 123 1.28 7.77 3.21
N ILE A 124 2.00 7.39 2.15
CA ILE A 124 3.29 6.71 2.26
C ILE A 124 4.33 7.59 2.96
N GLN A 125 4.38 8.91 2.66
CA GLN A 125 5.28 9.81 3.38
C GLN A 125 4.97 9.88 4.87
N PHE A 126 3.69 9.89 5.27
CA PHE A 126 3.31 9.86 6.69
C PHE A 126 3.76 8.56 7.37
N GLY A 127 3.60 7.42 6.71
CA GLY A 127 4.13 6.15 7.21
C GLY A 127 5.65 6.18 7.37
N ILE A 128 6.38 6.71 6.37
CA ILE A 128 7.84 6.85 6.42
C ILE A 128 8.24 7.74 7.60
N TYR A 129 7.63 8.91 7.72
CA TYR A 129 7.84 9.85 8.82
C TYR A 129 7.63 9.17 10.18
N THR A 130 6.50 8.49 10.34
CA THR A 130 6.10 7.81 11.58
C THR A 130 7.08 6.72 11.97
N ILE A 131 7.52 5.88 11.02
CA ILE A 131 8.47 4.81 11.31
C ILE A 131 9.86 5.39 11.59
N GLN A 132 10.35 6.30 10.74
CA GLN A 132 11.70 6.88 10.89
C GLN A 132 11.89 7.55 12.26
N ARG A 133 10.90 8.32 12.74
CA ARG A 133 10.99 8.98 14.06
C ARG A 133 11.01 8.01 15.24
N LEU A 134 10.51 6.79 15.06
CA LEU A 134 10.46 5.76 16.11
C LEU A 134 11.69 4.85 16.11
N VAL A 135 12.30 4.62 14.94
CA VAL A 135 13.48 3.75 14.78
C VAL A 135 14.81 4.49 14.91
N VAL A 136 14.85 5.80 14.68
CA VAL A 136 16.10 6.57 14.72
C VAL A 136 16.81 6.43 16.07
N GLY A 137 18.09 6.04 16.05
CA GLY A 137 18.88 5.78 17.26
C GLY A 137 18.49 4.53 18.05
N ASN A 138 17.55 3.70 17.57
CA ASN A 138 17.08 2.49 18.25
C ASN A 138 17.15 1.26 17.32
N GLU A 139 18.17 0.43 17.51
CA GLU A 139 18.44 -0.73 16.66
C GLU A 139 17.38 -1.85 16.82
N GLU A 140 16.79 -2.02 18.02
CA GLU A 140 15.74 -3.02 18.24
C GLU A 140 14.48 -2.69 17.43
N ARG A 141 14.05 -1.43 17.44
CA ARG A 141 12.91 -0.96 16.66
C ARG A 141 13.19 -0.95 15.16
N PHE A 142 14.44 -0.65 14.78
CA PHE A 142 14.86 -0.77 13.39
C PHE A 142 14.74 -2.22 12.90
N LYS A 143 15.25 -3.19 13.68
CA LYS A 143 15.11 -4.61 13.37
C LYS A 143 13.65 -5.03 13.32
N LEU A 144 12.84 -4.59 14.29
CA LEU A 144 11.41 -4.88 14.36
C LEU A 144 10.66 -4.48 13.07
N PHE A 145 10.95 -3.29 12.53
CA PHE A 145 10.38 -2.85 11.26
C PHE A 145 10.72 -3.82 10.12
N HIS A 146 11.99 -4.21 9.99
CA HIS A 146 12.44 -5.13 8.94
C HIS A 146 11.83 -6.52 9.08
N ASP A 147 11.77 -7.04 10.30
CA ASP A 147 11.15 -8.32 10.60
C ASP A 147 9.68 -8.34 10.14
N TYR A 148 8.91 -7.28 10.42
CA TYR A 148 7.51 -7.18 9.98
C TYR A 148 7.33 -7.02 8.48
N MET A 149 8.22 -6.26 7.82
CA MET A 149 8.21 -6.18 6.36
C MET A 149 8.43 -7.58 5.75
N ASP A 150 9.39 -8.34 6.28
CA ASP A 150 9.73 -9.66 5.78
C ASP A 150 8.64 -10.71 6.11
N GLU A 151 7.98 -10.61 7.26
CA GLU A 151 6.83 -11.44 7.66
C GLU A 151 5.68 -11.35 6.62
N LEU A 152 5.32 -10.14 6.21
CA LEU A 152 4.19 -9.92 5.30
C LEU A 152 4.54 -10.08 3.82
N TRP A 153 5.83 -10.09 3.48
CA TRP A 153 6.27 -10.16 2.08
C TRP A 153 5.72 -11.39 1.35
N ALA A 154 5.73 -12.56 1.99
CA ALA A 154 5.23 -13.79 1.38
C ALA A 154 3.76 -13.67 0.96
N HIS A 155 2.93 -13.03 1.79
CA HIS A 155 1.53 -12.78 1.47
C HIS A 155 1.36 -11.67 0.44
N ALA A 156 2.12 -10.58 0.54
CA ALA A 156 2.02 -9.48 -0.42
C ALA A 156 2.38 -9.97 -1.83
N TYR A 157 3.45 -10.75 -1.94
CA TYR A 157 3.84 -11.39 -3.19
C TYR A 157 2.84 -12.46 -3.63
N GLY A 158 2.25 -13.21 -2.69
CA GLY A 158 1.17 -14.17 -2.98
C GLY A 158 -0.09 -13.55 -3.59
N VAL A 159 -0.43 -12.30 -3.24
CA VAL A 159 -1.49 -11.54 -3.92
C VAL A 159 -1.09 -11.27 -5.38
N VAL A 160 0.14 -10.81 -5.59
CA VAL A 160 0.66 -10.50 -6.95
C VAL A 160 0.69 -11.76 -7.82
N GLU A 161 1.21 -12.87 -7.32
CA GLU A 161 1.24 -14.14 -8.06
C GLU A 161 -0.16 -14.64 -8.43
N TYR A 162 -1.12 -14.51 -7.51
CA TYR A 162 -2.51 -14.89 -7.79
C TYR A 162 -3.11 -14.04 -8.92
N LEU A 163 -2.99 -12.72 -8.85
CA LEU A 163 -3.52 -11.82 -9.89
C LEU A 163 -2.86 -12.06 -11.26
N VAL A 164 -1.54 -12.25 -11.27
CA VAL A 164 -0.80 -12.56 -12.49
C VAL A 164 -1.22 -13.94 -13.04
N GLY A 165 -1.40 -14.93 -12.17
CA GLY A 165 -1.88 -16.26 -12.54
C GLY A 165 -3.25 -16.23 -13.19
N LEU A 166 -4.20 -15.46 -12.64
CA LEU A 166 -5.52 -15.25 -13.25
C LEU A 166 -5.41 -14.65 -14.66
N ALA A 167 -4.55 -13.65 -14.85
CA ALA A 167 -4.35 -13.02 -16.16
C ALA A 167 -3.78 -14.01 -17.20
N VAL A 168 -2.85 -14.87 -16.80
CA VAL A 168 -2.30 -15.92 -17.67
C VAL A 168 -3.37 -16.96 -18.03
N LEU A 169 -4.09 -17.48 -17.04
CA LEU A 169 -5.16 -18.46 -17.26
C LEU A 169 -6.25 -17.91 -18.19
N GLN A 170 -6.67 -16.66 -17.99
CA GLN A 170 -7.65 -16.01 -18.85
C GLN A 170 -7.15 -15.90 -20.30
N ARG A 171 -5.85 -15.63 -20.51
CA ARG A 171 -5.26 -15.57 -21.86
C ARG A 171 -5.24 -16.93 -22.54
N GLU A 172 -4.92 -17.98 -21.81
CA GLU A 172 -4.90 -19.36 -22.32
C GLU A 172 -6.30 -19.88 -22.66
N GLN A 173 -7.33 -19.44 -21.93
CA GLN A 173 -8.72 -19.85 -22.13
C GLN A 173 -9.49 -18.95 -23.11
N SER A 174 -8.99 -17.76 -23.41
CA SER A 174 -9.69 -16.81 -24.28
C SER A 174 -9.48 -17.14 -25.75
N ASN A 175 -10.58 -17.44 -26.45
CA ASN A 175 -10.61 -17.52 -27.91
C ASN A 175 -10.78 -16.14 -28.58
N VAL A 176 -10.79 -15.05 -27.80
CA VAL A 176 -11.01 -13.69 -28.26
C VAL A 176 -9.67 -12.93 -28.30
N GLU A 177 -9.39 -12.30 -29.43
CA GLU A 177 -8.26 -11.39 -29.57
C GLU A 177 -8.51 -10.13 -28.74
N SER A 178 -7.69 -9.93 -27.70
CA SER A 178 -7.81 -8.80 -26.78
C SER A 178 -6.85 -7.68 -27.17
N ARG A 179 -7.32 -6.43 -27.11
CA ARG A 179 -6.46 -5.23 -27.18
C ARG A 179 -5.61 -5.04 -25.93
N ILE A 180 -5.92 -5.76 -24.85
CA ILE A 180 -5.15 -5.73 -23.61
C ILE A 180 -3.94 -6.65 -23.77
N VAL A 181 -2.76 -6.05 -23.74
CA VAL A 181 -1.49 -6.76 -23.63
C VAL A 181 -1.00 -6.62 -22.20
N PHE A 182 -0.85 -7.75 -21.51
CA PHE A 182 -0.32 -7.82 -20.17
C PHE A 182 0.94 -8.68 -20.18
N GLU A 183 2.03 -8.13 -19.65
CA GLU A 183 3.30 -8.82 -19.47
C GLU A 183 3.39 -9.31 -18.02
N PRO A 184 3.20 -10.62 -17.74
CA PRO A 184 3.08 -11.15 -16.38
C PRO A 184 4.18 -10.70 -15.40
N ASP A 185 5.42 -10.67 -15.88
CA ASP A 185 6.58 -10.37 -15.02
C ASP A 185 6.67 -8.91 -14.60
N MET A 186 5.94 -8.01 -15.27
CA MET A 186 6.03 -6.60 -14.95
C MET A 186 5.52 -6.27 -13.55
N MET A 187 4.40 -6.87 -13.15
CA MET A 187 3.80 -6.61 -11.84
C MET A 187 4.66 -7.26 -10.74
N ARG A 188 5.18 -8.46 -11.00
CA ARG A 188 6.12 -9.17 -10.10
C ARG A 188 7.36 -8.33 -9.82
N GLN A 189 8.05 -7.90 -10.86
CA GLN A 189 9.27 -7.11 -10.75
C GLN A 189 9.01 -5.76 -10.07
N TYR A 190 7.88 -5.12 -10.39
CA TYR A 190 7.52 -3.84 -9.79
C TYR A 190 7.20 -3.97 -8.29
N ALA A 191 6.48 -5.01 -7.88
CA ALA A 191 6.20 -5.28 -6.46
C ALA A 191 7.49 -5.54 -5.66
N VAL A 192 8.39 -6.37 -6.20
CA VAL A 192 9.72 -6.61 -5.60
C VAL A 192 10.49 -5.31 -5.46
N LYS A 193 10.52 -4.49 -6.52
CA LYS A 193 11.18 -3.18 -6.49
C LYS A 193 10.59 -2.27 -5.42
N GLN A 194 9.26 -2.17 -5.34
CA GLN A 194 8.59 -1.31 -4.37
C GLN A 194 8.89 -1.75 -2.93
N PHE A 195 8.86 -3.06 -2.66
CA PHE A 195 9.20 -3.60 -1.34
C PHE A 195 10.59 -3.17 -0.87
N HIS A 196 11.61 -3.34 -1.73
CA HIS A 196 12.98 -2.92 -1.43
C HIS A 196 13.10 -1.39 -1.30
N ILE A 197 12.37 -0.62 -2.10
CA ILE A 197 12.31 0.84 -1.95
C ILE A 197 11.80 1.21 -0.56
N ARG A 198 10.72 0.61 -0.06
CA ARG A 198 10.17 0.92 1.28
C ARG A 198 11.17 0.62 2.38
N LYS A 199 11.83 -0.54 2.36
CA LYS A 199 12.91 -0.86 3.31
C LYS A 199 14.03 0.19 3.26
N SER A 200 14.50 0.52 2.05
CA SER A 200 15.57 1.52 1.86
C SER A 200 15.21 2.93 2.35
N LYS A 201 13.93 3.29 2.38
CA LYS A 201 13.48 4.59 2.91
C LYS A 201 13.67 4.64 4.42
N ILE A 202 13.40 3.54 5.13
CA ILE A 202 13.61 3.47 6.57
C ILE A 202 15.10 3.31 6.92
N ASP A 203 15.87 2.58 6.10
CA ASP A 203 17.34 2.45 6.26
C ASP A 203 18.07 3.80 6.34
N ARG A 204 17.53 4.83 5.67
CA ARG A 204 18.08 6.19 5.74
C ARG A 204 18.10 6.76 7.15
N ALA A 205 17.19 6.34 8.04
CA ALA A 205 17.17 6.79 9.43
C ALA A 205 18.45 6.42 10.19
N ARG A 206 19.16 5.36 9.79
CA ARG A 206 20.43 4.94 10.40
C ARG A 206 21.56 5.94 10.22
N LYS A 207 21.42 6.91 9.31
CA LYS A 207 22.40 7.99 9.13
C LYS A 207 22.39 8.99 10.29
N TYR A 208 21.36 8.96 11.14
CA TYR A 208 21.13 9.92 12.20
C TYR A 208 21.15 9.19 13.56
N LYS A 209 21.68 9.84 14.57
CA LYS A 209 21.79 9.27 15.93
C LYS A 209 20.52 9.43 16.74
N ASN A 210 19.71 10.44 16.43
CA ASN A 210 18.51 10.81 17.19
C ASN A 210 17.53 11.59 16.31
N LEU A 211 16.34 11.83 16.85
CA LEU A 211 15.25 12.51 16.15
C LEU A 211 15.61 13.93 15.72
N SER A 212 16.32 14.69 16.56
CA SER A 212 16.71 16.07 16.24
C SER A 212 17.63 16.17 15.01
N GLU A 213 18.58 15.23 14.88
CA GLU A 213 19.42 15.15 13.67
C GLU A 213 18.61 14.77 12.42
N LEU A 214 17.63 13.86 12.55
CA LEU A 214 16.75 13.45 11.46
C LEU A 214 15.87 14.62 10.98
N GLU A 215 15.24 15.34 11.92
CA GLU A 215 14.37 16.48 11.62
C GLU A 215 15.14 17.65 10.99
N ALA A 216 16.34 17.94 11.49
CA ALA A 216 17.20 18.98 10.90
C ALA A 216 17.57 18.68 9.43
N ALA A 217 17.65 17.41 9.04
CA ALA A 217 17.94 17.00 7.67
C ALA A 217 16.73 16.97 6.73
N ALA A 218 15.51 16.98 7.27
CA ALA A 218 14.28 17.01 6.48
C ALA A 218 13.95 18.40 5.90
N GLY A 219 14.65 19.44 6.38
CA GLY A 219 14.41 20.84 6.00
C GLY A 219 13.18 21.43 6.70
N PRO A 220 13.07 22.78 6.77
CA PRO A 220 11.86 23.46 7.23
C PRO A 220 10.70 23.29 6.23
#